data_AF-A0A644Y3M9-F1
#
_entry.id   AF-A0A644Y3M9-F1
#
_cell.length_a   1.000
_cell.length_b   1.000
_cell.length_c   1.000
_cell.angle_alpha   90.00
_cell.angle_beta   90.00
_cell.angle_gamma   90.00
#
_symmetry.space_group_name_H-M   'P 1'
#
loop_
_entity.id
_entity.type
_entity.pdbx_description
1 polymer ?
#
loop_
_entity_poly.entity_id
_entity_poly.type
_entity_poly.pdbx_seq_one_letter_code
_entity_poly.pdbx_strand_id
1 'polypeptide(L)'
;MFYTKIPLYNKNTIPTEYCYRFSDDDGKTWSSRYIIPYRKTRIDFENDTQGVSYAGWSVANPIRVNNELYHIFTKTGKTYNYSKSTAKVGEGFIYHCANIETEQDPSKLTWSMLPDGETGISHPVDQNGFTGVQEEHQLVSLGGSNMYSVFRTKDLFLPGSYSSDLGRTWTTPQFETYYNGRKIRHNRACAKLYKTEAGKYLLWFNNHSIEHTLGRDPIWISGGVLENGKIVWSQPEILLYTDPRSFADGLLGSGTTGLSYPDFVEDNGDFWVTETDKSVSRIHKIDSEMLEGLWNQRSNRNLTTKGLVLEKKDVASNGEVITLTDSTDLRYDGASIEFSTTISRLTADLTLYDSRDQTGKGVLVNTVLNTTYTESLSGKTYTIRNTFRITINDGVNTTIWYADNNSLVAGKKTHLVFILDGAANVLSVLVDGNLCDRSAVSGDDAGWIRIPEKMSDISTTQARLGSQNVTIHEFRLYNRYLRTSEAIANYNSMN
;
A
#
# COMPACT_ATOMS: atom_id res chain seq x y z
N MET A 1 -4.76 -12.35 -26.21
CA MET A 1 -5.37 -11.74 -25.01
C MET A 1 -6.28 -12.77 -24.34
N PHE A 2 -6.03 -13.14 -23.08
CA PHE A 2 -6.87 -14.10 -22.35
C PHE A 2 -8.01 -13.35 -21.64
N TYR A 3 -9.26 -13.71 -21.90
CA TYR A 3 -10.42 -13.15 -21.20
C TYR A 3 -11.11 -14.25 -20.39
N THR A 4 -11.11 -14.12 -19.06
CA THR A 4 -11.83 -15.00 -18.15
C THR A 4 -13.20 -14.40 -17.85
N LYS A 5 -14.28 -14.99 -18.36
CA LYS A 5 -15.64 -14.58 -17.99
C LYS A 5 -16.04 -15.28 -16.69
N ILE A 6 -16.38 -14.51 -15.67
CA ILE A 6 -17.03 -15.02 -14.46
C ILE A 6 -18.49 -15.35 -14.82
N PRO A 7 -18.95 -16.58 -14.59
CA PRO A 7 -20.37 -16.87 -14.57
C PRO A 7 -21.04 -16.18 -13.38
N LEU A 8 -22.03 -15.34 -13.63
CA LEU A 8 -22.96 -14.96 -12.57
C LEU A 8 -23.75 -16.21 -12.17
N TYR A 9 -23.59 -16.61 -10.91
CA TYR A 9 -24.31 -17.74 -10.31
C TYR A 9 -25.82 -17.51 -10.41
N ASN A 10 -26.49 -18.25 -11.28
CA ASN A 10 -27.94 -18.40 -11.29
C ASN A 10 -28.26 -19.86 -10.94
N LYS A 11 -29.15 -20.10 -9.96
CA LYS A 11 -29.59 -21.45 -9.55
C LYS A 11 -30.06 -22.33 -10.70
N ASN A 12 -30.43 -21.72 -11.84
CA ASN A 12 -30.96 -22.42 -13.01
C ASN A 12 -30.02 -22.42 -14.24
N THR A 13 -28.82 -21.85 -14.14
CA THR A 13 -27.79 -21.91 -15.19
C THR A 13 -26.42 -21.97 -14.53
N ILE A 14 -25.75 -23.12 -14.66
CA ILE A 14 -24.41 -23.34 -14.12
C ILE A 14 -23.43 -23.27 -15.29
N PRO A 15 -22.70 -22.15 -15.51
CA PRO A 15 -21.52 -22.22 -16.34
C PRO A 15 -20.37 -22.64 -15.41
N THR A 16 -19.91 -23.88 -15.56
CA THR A 16 -18.77 -24.42 -14.81
C THR A 16 -17.45 -24.12 -15.50
N GLU A 17 -17.40 -23.68 -16.75
CA GLU A 17 -16.17 -23.78 -17.52
C GLU A 17 -15.29 -22.51 -17.45
N TYR A 18 -14.02 -22.69 -17.03
CA TYR A 18 -12.98 -21.70 -17.25
C TYR A 18 -12.60 -21.71 -18.73
N CYS A 19 -12.63 -20.56 -19.39
CA CYS A 19 -12.52 -20.50 -20.84
C CYS A 19 -11.60 -19.37 -21.29
N TYR A 20 -11.11 -19.48 -22.52
CA TYR A 20 -10.38 -18.41 -23.20
C TYR A 20 -10.88 -18.20 -24.63
N ARG A 21 -10.54 -17.04 -25.18
CA ARG A 21 -10.62 -16.67 -26.59
C ARG A 21 -9.27 -16.05 -26.97
N PHE A 22 -8.95 -16.03 -28.25
CA PHE A 22 -7.76 -15.33 -28.73
C PHE A 22 -8.13 -14.38 -29.87
N SER A 23 -7.18 -13.50 -30.17
CA SER A 23 -7.19 -12.56 -31.28
C SER A 23 -5.75 -12.49 -31.81
N ASP A 24 -5.62 -12.41 -33.12
CA ASP A 24 -4.39 -12.29 -33.91
C ASP A 24 -4.36 -10.98 -34.72
N ASP A 25 -5.29 -10.06 -34.46
CA ASP A 25 -5.49 -8.79 -35.17
C ASP A 25 -5.65 -7.60 -34.21
N ASP A 26 -4.91 -7.63 -33.10
CA ASP A 26 -4.91 -6.60 -32.04
C ASP A 26 -6.28 -6.38 -31.38
N GLY A 27 -7.07 -7.45 -31.26
CA GLY A 27 -8.36 -7.45 -30.58
C GLY A 27 -9.53 -7.00 -31.43
N LYS A 28 -9.34 -6.79 -32.75
CA LYS A 28 -10.42 -6.38 -33.67
C LYS A 28 -11.43 -7.52 -33.87
N THR A 29 -10.96 -8.74 -33.99
CA THR A 29 -11.78 -9.95 -34.04
C THR A 29 -11.33 -10.96 -33.00
N TRP A 30 -12.21 -11.90 -32.71
CA TRP A 30 -12.02 -12.86 -31.62
C TRP A 30 -12.51 -14.23 -32.02
N SER A 31 -11.72 -15.26 -31.71
CA SER A 31 -12.04 -16.66 -31.94
C SER A 31 -13.35 -17.11 -31.28
N SER A 32 -13.79 -18.34 -31.59
CA SER A 32 -14.74 -19.06 -30.72
C SER A 32 -14.15 -19.29 -29.32
N ARG A 33 -15.00 -19.64 -28.36
CA ARG A 33 -14.58 -19.96 -26.98
C ARG A 33 -13.95 -21.35 -26.91
N TYR A 34 -12.84 -21.46 -26.18
CA TYR A 34 -12.18 -22.72 -25.85
C TYR A 34 -12.20 -22.94 -24.34
N ILE A 35 -12.40 -24.19 -23.92
CA ILE A 35 -12.47 -24.58 -22.51
C ILE A 35 -11.07 -24.94 -22.04
N ILE A 36 -10.67 -24.45 -20.86
CA ILE A 36 -9.46 -24.89 -20.17
C ILE A 36 -9.84 -26.07 -19.26
N PRO A 37 -9.18 -27.23 -19.39
CA PRO A 37 -9.42 -28.37 -18.51
C PRO A 37 -9.32 -27.99 -17.03
N TYR A 38 -10.38 -28.28 -16.26
CA TYR A 38 -10.44 -28.02 -14.83
C TYR A 38 -10.29 -29.31 -14.03
N ARG A 39 -9.23 -29.40 -13.22
CA ARG A 39 -9.07 -30.48 -12.25
C ARG A 39 -9.74 -30.08 -10.93
N LYS A 40 -10.69 -30.89 -10.46
CA LYS A 40 -11.26 -30.74 -9.11
C LYS A 40 -10.24 -31.12 -8.05
N THR A 41 -10.19 -30.37 -6.97
CA THR A 41 -9.34 -30.62 -5.80
C THR A 41 -10.17 -30.61 -4.52
N ARG A 42 -9.56 -30.90 -3.38
CA ARG A 42 -10.19 -30.86 -2.04
C ARG A 42 -11.17 -29.71 -1.83
N ILE A 43 -10.78 -28.47 -2.14
CA ILE A 43 -11.63 -27.28 -1.92
C ILE A 43 -12.93 -27.31 -2.73
N ASP A 44 -12.94 -27.95 -3.90
CA ASP A 44 -14.13 -28.11 -4.73
C ASP A 44 -15.09 -29.13 -4.11
N PHE A 45 -14.58 -30.24 -3.58
CA PHE A 45 -15.39 -31.27 -2.92
C PHE A 45 -15.91 -30.84 -1.54
N GLU A 46 -15.20 -29.96 -0.86
CA GLU A 46 -15.60 -29.40 0.43
C GLU A 46 -16.58 -28.22 0.30
N ASN A 47 -16.85 -27.72 -0.91
CA ASN A 47 -17.75 -26.59 -1.13
C ASN A 47 -19.24 -26.94 -0.93
N ASP A 48 -20.10 -25.93 -1.01
CA ASP A 48 -21.55 -26.08 -0.72
C ASP A 48 -22.29 -26.97 -1.73
N THR A 49 -21.67 -27.26 -2.87
CA THR A 49 -22.22 -28.13 -3.93
C THR A 49 -21.56 -29.51 -3.97
N GLN A 50 -20.64 -29.80 -3.05
CA GLN A 50 -19.91 -31.07 -2.97
C GLN A 50 -19.24 -31.46 -4.30
N GLY A 51 -18.62 -30.48 -4.96
CA GLY A 51 -17.92 -30.67 -6.22
C GLY A 51 -18.82 -30.79 -7.46
N VAL A 52 -20.15 -30.61 -7.36
CA VAL A 52 -21.02 -30.52 -8.55
C VAL A 52 -20.69 -29.27 -9.35
N SER A 53 -20.53 -28.13 -8.66
CA SER A 53 -20.01 -26.89 -9.21
C SER A 53 -18.67 -26.56 -8.57
N TYR A 54 -17.87 -25.76 -9.27
CA TYR A 54 -16.66 -25.16 -8.72
C TYR A 54 -16.71 -23.65 -8.95
N ALA A 55 -16.10 -22.91 -8.05
CA ALA A 55 -16.11 -21.46 -8.05
C ALA A 55 -14.67 -20.96 -7.98
N GLY A 56 -14.36 -19.98 -8.80
CA GLY A 56 -13.05 -19.35 -8.82
C GLY A 56 -13.02 -18.18 -9.78
N TRP A 57 -12.01 -17.33 -9.60
CA TRP A 57 -11.78 -16.18 -10.46
C TRP A 57 -10.30 -15.81 -10.42
N SER A 58 -9.89 -15.00 -11.38
CA SER A 58 -8.57 -14.38 -11.39
C SER A 58 -8.71 -12.91 -11.74
N VAL A 59 -7.81 -12.12 -11.16
CA VAL A 59 -7.54 -10.72 -11.55
C VAL A 59 -6.05 -10.54 -11.86
N ALA A 60 -5.31 -11.66 -11.94
CA ALA A 60 -3.90 -11.67 -12.27
C ALA A 60 -3.70 -11.79 -13.77
N ASN A 61 -2.60 -11.21 -14.23
CA ASN A 61 -2.17 -11.36 -15.61
C ASN A 61 -1.49 -12.72 -15.78
N PRO A 62 -1.68 -13.39 -16.93
CA PRO A 62 -0.85 -14.53 -17.25
C PRO A 62 0.61 -14.08 -17.42
N ILE A 63 1.54 -14.93 -17.01
CA ILE A 63 2.97 -14.71 -17.20
C ILE A 63 3.56 -15.74 -18.16
N ARG A 64 4.65 -15.37 -18.82
CA ARG A 64 5.46 -16.27 -19.63
C ARG A 64 6.73 -16.64 -18.90
N VAL A 65 7.03 -17.93 -18.85
CA VAL A 65 8.29 -18.46 -18.31
C VAL A 65 8.73 -19.60 -19.22
N ASN A 66 9.96 -19.56 -19.74
CA ASN A 66 10.51 -20.60 -20.62
C ASN A 66 9.62 -20.95 -21.83
N ASN A 67 8.99 -19.96 -22.47
CA ASN A 67 8.03 -20.13 -23.59
C ASN A 67 6.75 -20.91 -23.22
N GLU A 68 6.45 -21.04 -21.94
CA GLU A 68 5.22 -21.61 -21.42
C GLU A 68 4.38 -20.52 -20.74
N LEU A 69 3.06 -20.72 -20.66
CA LEU A 69 2.12 -19.77 -20.05
C LEU A 69 1.73 -20.26 -18.66
N TYR A 70 1.73 -19.36 -17.69
CA TYR A 70 1.24 -19.61 -16.33
C TYR A 70 0.20 -18.56 -15.98
N HIS A 71 -1.00 -18.97 -15.59
CA HIS A 71 -2.06 -18.07 -15.14
C HIS A 71 -2.59 -18.50 -13.77
N ILE A 72 -2.26 -17.72 -12.75
CA ILE A 72 -2.75 -17.96 -11.40
C ILE A 72 -4.21 -17.53 -11.27
N PHE A 73 -4.98 -18.28 -10.50
CA PHE A 73 -6.37 -18.00 -10.16
C PHE A 73 -6.67 -18.48 -8.74
N THR A 74 -7.75 -17.98 -8.18
CA THR A 74 -8.25 -18.43 -6.88
C THR A 74 -9.36 -19.45 -7.09
N LYS A 75 -9.24 -20.59 -6.41
CA LYS A 75 -10.38 -21.48 -6.14
C LYS A 75 -11.04 -21.09 -4.83
N THR A 76 -12.35 -21.22 -4.77
CA THR A 76 -13.12 -20.93 -3.55
C THR A 76 -13.94 -22.11 -3.07
N GLY A 77 -13.95 -22.28 -1.74
CA GLY A 77 -14.68 -23.34 -1.04
C GLY A 77 -16.06 -22.86 -0.54
N LYS A 78 -16.45 -23.30 0.65
CA LYS A 78 -17.75 -22.97 1.27
C LYS A 78 -18.03 -21.45 1.30
N THR A 79 -19.24 -21.06 0.97
CA THR A 79 -19.71 -19.66 1.01
C THR A 79 -20.61 -19.42 2.23
N TYR A 80 -20.58 -18.21 2.82
CA TYR A 80 -21.43 -17.90 3.99
C TYR A 80 -22.87 -17.60 3.61
N ASN A 81 -23.08 -17.01 2.43
CA ASN A 81 -24.39 -16.55 1.99
C ASN A 81 -24.38 -16.35 0.47
N TYR A 82 -25.21 -17.13 -0.24
CA TYR A 82 -25.35 -17.06 -1.70
C TYR A 82 -25.74 -15.66 -2.22
N SER A 83 -26.38 -14.81 -1.40
CA SER A 83 -26.76 -13.45 -1.82
C SER A 83 -25.68 -12.39 -1.63
N LYS A 84 -24.57 -12.69 -0.93
CA LYS A 84 -23.50 -11.72 -0.63
C LYS A 84 -22.13 -12.07 -1.23
N SER A 85 -22.02 -13.17 -1.98
CA SER A 85 -20.81 -13.55 -2.75
C SER A 85 -19.52 -13.61 -1.92
N THR A 86 -19.58 -14.04 -0.64
CA THR A 86 -18.40 -14.15 0.22
C THR A 86 -18.04 -15.61 0.50
N ALA A 87 -16.97 -16.08 -0.17
CA ALA A 87 -16.31 -17.33 0.19
C ALA A 87 -15.68 -17.23 1.57
N LYS A 88 -15.74 -18.31 2.35
CA LYS A 88 -15.05 -18.42 3.66
C LYS A 88 -13.60 -18.86 3.52
N VAL A 89 -13.30 -19.57 2.43
CA VAL A 89 -12.01 -20.24 2.17
C VAL A 89 -11.66 -20.03 0.71
N GLY A 90 -10.41 -19.65 0.46
CA GLY A 90 -9.83 -19.62 -0.89
C GLY A 90 -8.38 -20.11 -0.86
N GLU A 91 -7.90 -20.58 -2.00
CA GLU A 91 -6.50 -20.94 -2.21
C GLU A 91 -6.11 -20.73 -3.67
N GLY A 92 -4.82 -20.46 -3.92
CA GLY A 92 -4.29 -20.18 -5.25
C GLY A 92 -3.92 -21.45 -6.02
N PHE A 93 -4.31 -21.51 -7.29
CA PHE A 93 -3.87 -22.52 -8.26
C PHE A 93 -3.43 -21.84 -9.56
N ILE A 94 -2.65 -22.54 -10.37
CA ILE A 94 -2.09 -22.02 -11.61
C ILE A 94 -2.52 -22.92 -12.76
N TYR A 95 -3.10 -22.33 -13.80
CA TYR A 95 -3.18 -22.97 -15.10
C TYR A 95 -1.84 -22.85 -15.80
N HIS A 96 -1.31 -23.97 -16.27
CA HIS A 96 -0.06 -24.04 -17.01
C HIS A 96 -0.34 -24.54 -18.43
N CYS A 97 0.11 -23.81 -19.45
CA CYS A 97 0.06 -24.22 -20.85
C CYS A 97 1.47 -24.41 -21.41
N ALA A 98 1.83 -25.67 -21.71
CA ALA A 98 3.20 -26.05 -22.05
C ALA A 98 3.60 -25.70 -23.50
N ASN A 99 2.63 -25.55 -24.40
CA ASN A 99 2.89 -25.39 -25.84
C ASN A 99 2.30 -24.11 -26.44
N ILE A 100 1.97 -23.12 -25.60
CA ILE A 100 1.30 -21.86 -26.01
C ILE A 100 2.03 -21.09 -27.12
N GLU A 101 3.36 -21.13 -27.14
CA GLU A 101 4.18 -20.40 -28.13
C GLU A 101 4.44 -21.20 -29.41
N THR A 102 4.04 -22.48 -29.47
CA THR A 102 4.38 -23.38 -30.59
C THR A 102 3.17 -23.99 -31.28
N GLU A 103 2.04 -24.14 -30.59
CA GLU A 103 0.83 -24.72 -31.15
C GLU A 103 -0.12 -23.63 -31.64
N GLN A 104 -0.51 -23.72 -32.92
CA GLN A 104 -1.40 -22.76 -33.58
C GLN A 104 -2.87 -23.19 -33.54
N ASP A 105 -3.14 -24.48 -33.39
CA ASP A 105 -4.49 -25.02 -33.20
C ASP A 105 -4.87 -24.96 -31.71
N PRO A 106 -5.76 -24.04 -31.31
CA PRO A 106 -6.08 -23.83 -29.90
C PRO A 106 -6.71 -25.06 -29.23
N SER A 107 -7.29 -25.98 -30.02
CA SER A 107 -7.85 -27.24 -29.52
C SER A 107 -6.78 -28.25 -29.08
N LYS A 108 -5.51 -28.04 -29.48
CA LYS A 108 -4.34 -28.89 -29.16
C LYS A 108 -3.43 -28.30 -28.08
N LEU A 109 -3.83 -27.18 -27.47
CA LEU A 109 -3.11 -26.64 -26.32
C LEU A 109 -3.14 -27.63 -25.16
N THR A 110 -1.96 -27.89 -24.60
CA THR A 110 -1.77 -28.83 -23.49
C THR A 110 -1.80 -28.05 -22.18
N TRP A 111 -2.85 -28.28 -21.39
CA TRP A 111 -3.09 -27.62 -20.12
C TRP A 111 -2.87 -28.56 -18.93
N SER A 112 -2.26 -28.05 -17.87
CA SER A 112 -2.24 -28.66 -16.54
C SER A 112 -2.60 -27.64 -15.45
N MET A 113 -2.84 -28.12 -14.23
CA MET A 113 -3.14 -27.27 -13.07
C MET A 113 -2.14 -27.55 -11.94
N LEU A 114 -1.47 -26.50 -11.47
CA LEU A 114 -0.45 -26.56 -10.42
C LEU A 114 -0.93 -25.83 -9.15
N PRO A 115 -0.46 -26.21 -7.95
CA PRO A 115 0.36 -27.39 -7.62
C PRO A 115 -0.32 -28.71 -8.00
N ASP A 116 0.44 -29.77 -8.26
CA ASP A 116 -0.13 -31.10 -8.61
C ASP A 116 -0.89 -31.78 -7.44
N GLY A 117 -0.84 -31.22 -6.23
CA GLY A 117 -1.55 -31.75 -5.06
C GLY A 117 -3.03 -31.35 -4.95
N GLU A 118 -3.63 -31.75 -3.83
CA GLU A 118 -5.03 -31.46 -3.45
C GLU A 118 -5.22 -30.07 -2.83
N THR A 119 -4.13 -29.37 -2.52
CA THR A 119 -4.13 -28.07 -1.83
C THR A 119 -3.36 -27.05 -2.66
N GLY A 120 -3.90 -25.84 -2.72
CA GLY A 120 -3.29 -24.71 -3.40
C GLY A 120 -2.37 -23.90 -2.49
N ILE A 121 -1.93 -22.76 -3.01
CA ILE A 121 -1.17 -21.75 -2.27
C ILE A 121 -2.12 -21.17 -1.21
N SER A 122 -1.80 -21.36 0.07
CA SER A 122 -2.57 -20.78 1.16
C SER A 122 -1.73 -20.62 2.42
N HIS A 123 -1.89 -19.48 3.10
CA HIS A 123 -1.34 -19.23 4.42
C HIS A 123 -2.07 -20.13 5.42
N PRO A 124 -1.35 -20.96 6.20
CA PRO A 124 -1.96 -21.86 7.16
C PRO A 124 -2.62 -21.09 8.31
N VAL A 125 -3.57 -21.76 8.94
CA VAL A 125 -4.40 -21.23 10.02
C VAL A 125 -3.61 -20.99 11.31
N ASP A 126 -4.02 -20.00 12.10
CA ASP A 126 -3.69 -19.93 13.52
C ASP A 126 -4.41 -21.01 14.36
N GLN A 127 -4.22 -20.96 15.68
CA GLN A 127 -4.80 -21.91 16.65
C GLN A 127 -6.35 -21.99 16.68
N ASN A 128 -7.08 -21.14 15.93
CA ASN A 128 -8.54 -21.07 15.95
C ASN A 128 -9.24 -21.71 14.73
N GLY A 129 -8.52 -22.39 13.83
CA GLY A 129 -9.14 -23.32 12.87
C GLY A 129 -9.78 -22.75 11.58
N PHE A 130 -9.55 -21.49 11.19
CA PHE A 130 -10.04 -20.92 9.92
C PHE A 130 -8.96 -20.63 8.85
N THR A 131 -8.89 -21.43 7.77
CA THR A 131 -8.26 -20.99 6.50
C THR A 131 -9.18 -19.96 5.87
N GLY A 132 -9.04 -18.69 6.27
CA GLY A 132 -9.98 -17.62 5.89
C GLY A 132 -10.01 -17.31 4.39
N VAL A 133 -10.59 -16.15 4.07
CA VAL A 133 -10.50 -15.55 2.74
C VAL A 133 -9.02 -15.46 2.31
N GLN A 134 -8.65 -16.11 1.21
CA GLN A 134 -7.36 -15.96 0.53
C GLN A 134 -7.60 -15.95 -0.97
N GLU A 135 -7.58 -14.78 -1.57
CA GLU A 135 -8.15 -14.56 -2.90
C GLU A 135 -7.25 -13.67 -3.75
N GLU A 136 -7.57 -13.56 -5.05
CA GLU A 136 -6.92 -12.62 -5.98
C GLU A 136 -5.39 -12.74 -5.99
N HIS A 137 -4.92 -13.99 -5.96
CA HIS A 137 -3.51 -14.30 -6.04
C HIS A 137 -2.90 -13.69 -7.30
N GLN A 138 -1.76 -13.03 -7.13
CA GLN A 138 -0.92 -12.53 -8.20
C GLN A 138 0.30 -13.44 -8.37
N LEU A 139 0.93 -13.40 -9.53
CA LEU A 139 2.08 -14.25 -9.86
C LEU A 139 3.08 -13.47 -10.71
N VAL A 140 4.37 -13.61 -10.38
CA VAL A 140 5.49 -13.16 -11.22
C VAL A 140 6.59 -14.21 -11.25
N SER A 141 7.40 -14.18 -12.32
CA SER A 141 8.64 -14.96 -12.39
C SER A 141 9.78 -14.20 -11.73
N LEU A 142 10.58 -14.89 -10.92
CA LEU A 142 11.83 -14.36 -10.36
C LEU A 142 13.06 -14.72 -11.21
N GLY A 143 12.85 -15.38 -12.37
CA GLY A 143 13.91 -15.89 -13.24
C GLY A 143 14.19 -17.39 -13.04
N GLY A 144 14.58 -18.06 -14.12
CA GLY A 144 14.77 -19.52 -14.15
C GLY A 144 13.48 -20.25 -13.79
N SER A 145 13.55 -21.15 -12.80
CA SER A 145 12.41 -21.90 -12.27
C SER A 145 11.68 -21.22 -11.11
N ASN A 146 12.14 -20.02 -10.69
CA ASN A 146 11.64 -19.37 -9.50
C ASN A 146 10.41 -18.50 -9.79
N MET A 147 9.41 -18.57 -8.92
CA MET A 147 8.17 -17.80 -8.99
C MET A 147 7.80 -17.24 -7.62
N TYR A 148 7.01 -16.17 -7.63
CA TYR A 148 6.51 -15.52 -6.43
C TYR A 148 5.03 -15.18 -6.58
N SER A 149 4.28 -15.42 -5.51
CA SER A 149 2.86 -15.09 -5.41
C SER A 149 2.57 -14.27 -4.17
N VAL A 150 1.74 -13.24 -4.32
CA VAL A 150 1.17 -12.44 -3.25
C VAL A 150 -0.34 -12.43 -3.39
N PHE A 151 -1.09 -12.38 -2.29
CA PHE A 151 -2.55 -12.45 -2.31
C PHE A 151 -3.18 -11.70 -1.15
N ARG A 152 -4.48 -11.43 -1.23
CA ARG A 152 -5.21 -10.73 -0.15
C ARG A 152 -5.78 -11.72 0.86
N THR A 153 -5.80 -11.33 2.13
CA THR A 153 -6.52 -12.05 3.19
C THR A 153 -7.42 -11.12 4.00
N LYS A 154 -8.08 -11.66 5.03
CA LYS A 154 -8.79 -10.86 6.05
C LYS A 154 -7.88 -10.40 7.20
N ASP A 155 -6.62 -10.84 7.23
CA ASP A 155 -5.72 -10.66 8.38
C ASP A 155 -5.00 -9.30 8.36
N LEU A 156 -5.42 -8.41 7.46
CA LEU A 156 -5.00 -7.02 7.38
C LEU A 156 -3.53 -6.80 6.97
N PHE A 157 -2.91 -7.83 6.39
CA PHE A 157 -1.57 -7.86 5.83
C PHE A 157 -1.54 -8.74 4.57
N LEU A 158 -0.52 -8.52 3.72
CA LEU A 158 -0.31 -9.33 2.52
C LEU A 158 0.60 -10.53 2.80
N PRO A 159 0.16 -11.78 2.64
CA PRO A 159 1.05 -12.92 2.58
C PRO A 159 1.68 -13.06 1.20
N GLY A 160 2.92 -13.53 1.16
CA GLY A 160 3.54 -14.01 -0.06
C GLY A 160 4.24 -15.35 0.11
N SER A 161 4.45 -16.01 -1.02
CA SER A 161 4.96 -17.37 -1.13
C SER A 161 5.85 -17.50 -2.35
N TYR A 162 6.82 -18.40 -2.26
CA TYR A 162 7.86 -18.60 -3.27
C TYR A 162 7.84 -20.05 -3.75
N SER A 163 8.10 -20.24 -5.04
CA SER A 163 8.32 -21.54 -5.66
C SER A 163 9.67 -21.53 -6.36
N SER A 164 10.38 -22.67 -6.34
CA SER A 164 11.67 -22.87 -7.04
C SER A 164 11.59 -23.93 -8.15
N ASP A 165 10.41 -24.42 -8.47
CA ASP A 165 10.17 -25.57 -9.36
C ASP A 165 9.01 -25.33 -10.35
N LEU A 166 8.88 -24.07 -10.80
CA LEU A 166 7.85 -23.60 -11.73
C LEU A 166 6.42 -23.78 -11.20
N GLY A 167 6.22 -23.52 -9.90
CA GLY A 167 4.91 -23.51 -9.27
C GLY A 167 4.38 -24.88 -8.84
N ARG A 168 5.20 -25.94 -8.91
CA ARG A 168 4.81 -27.29 -8.46
C ARG A 168 4.75 -27.39 -6.94
N THR A 169 5.67 -26.74 -6.24
CA THR A 169 5.69 -26.61 -4.78
C THR A 169 5.90 -25.16 -4.37
N TRP A 170 5.39 -24.81 -3.19
CA TRP A 170 5.39 -23.46 -2.64
C TRP A 170 5.80 -23.47 -1.17
N THR A 171 6.56 -22.47 -0.75
CA THR A 171 6.85 -22.25 0.66
C THR A 171 5.57 -21.91 1.41
N THR A 172 5.49 -22.24 2.70
CA THR A 172 4.43 -21.72 3.58
C THR A 172 4.37 -20.20 3.46
N PRO A 173 3.23 -19.61 3.05
CA PRO A 173 3.15 -18.16 2.89
C PRO A 173 3.45 -17.44 4.21
N GLN A 174 4.12 -16.29 4.14
CA GLN A 174 4.44 -15.44 5.28
C GLN A 174 4.03 -14.00 4.96
N PHE A 175 3.68 -13.22 5.98
CA PHE A 175 3.37 -11.80 5.76
C PHE A 175 4.59 -11.06 5.22
N GLU A 176 4.37 -10.35 4.11
CA GLU A 176 5.37 -9.51 3.47
C GLU A 176 5.76 -8.35 4.37
N THR A 177 7.03 -7.97 4.27
CA THR A 177 7.61 -6.86 5.02
C THR A 177 8.38 -5.93 4.10
N TYR A 178 8.38 -4.64 4.42
CA TYR A 178 9.38 -3.72 3.87
C TYR A 178 10.79 -4.12 4.34
N TYR A 179 11.84 -3.57 3.72
CA TYR A 179 13.23 -3.86 4.09
C TYR A 179 13.59 -3.56 5.55
N ASN A 180 12.80 -2.74 6.24
CA ASN A 180 12.95 -2.45 7.67
C ASN A 180 12.26 -3.48 8.58
N GLY A 181 11.67 -4.52 8.02
CA GLY A 181 10.99 -5.61 8.74
C GLY A 181 9.56 -5.30 9.17
N ARG A 182 9.02 -4.10 8.90
CA ARG A 182 7.60 -3.79 9.15
C ARG A 182 6.72 -4.49 8.14
N LYS A 183 5.61 -5.08 8.60
CA LYS A 183 4.66 -5.80 7.75
C LYS A 183 3.88 -4.84 6.85
N ILE A 184 3.63 -5.26 5.61
CA ILE A 184 2.83 -4.49 4.66
C ILE A 184 1.34 -4.63 5.02
N ARG A 185 0.77 -3.55 5.56
CA ARG A 185 -0.66 -3.49 5.90
C ARG A 185 -1.50 -3.40 4.64
N HIS A 186 -2.58 -4.18 4.60
CA HIS A 186 -3.51 -4.15 3.50
C HIS A 186 -4.89 -4.64 3.95
N ASN A 187 -5.94 -4.00 3.45
CA ASN A 187 -7.31 -4.49 3.61
C ASN A 187 -7.58 -5.70 2.69
N ARG A 188 -8.84 -6.11 2.58
CA ARG A 188 -9.27 -7.20 1.69
C ARG A 188 -9.43 -6.74 0.24
N ALA A 189 -8.78 -5.67 -0.23
CA ALA A 189 -8.83 -5.26 -1.63
C ALA A 189 -7.85 -6.07 -2.49
N CYS A 190 -7.91 -5.87 -3.81
CA CYS A 190 -6.92 -6.46 -4.72
C CYS A 190 -5.58 -5.77 -4.50
N ALA A 191 -4.55 -6.54 -4.15
CA ALA A 191 -3.17 -6.11 -4.34
C ALA A 191 -2.70 -6.56 -5.72
N LYS A 192 -2.04 -5.66 -6.46
CA LYS A 192 -1.53 -5.95 -7.80
C LYS A 192 -0.02 -5.96 -7.77
N LEU A 193 0.52 -7.04 -8.30
CA LEU A 193 1.95 -7.28 -8.43
C LEU A 193 2.34 -7.14 -9.89
N TYR A 194 3.45 -6.46 -10.13
CA TYR A 194 3.99 -6.27 -11.46
C TYR A 194 5.49 -6.48 -11.47
N LYS A 195 6.00 -7.08 -12.55
CA LYS A 195 7.42 -7.21 -12.83
C LYS A 195 7.74 -6.38 -14.07
N THR A 196 8.70 -5.48 -13.91
CA THR A 196 9.23 -4.64 -14.99
C THR A 196 10.16 -5.42 -15.92
N GLU A 197 10.39 -4.92 -17.14
CA GLU A 197 11.36 -5.48 -18.08
C GLU A 197 12.78 -5.50 -17.49
N ALA A 198 13.12 -4.47 -16.70
CA ALA A 198 14.39 -4.36 -15.99
C ALA A 198 14.54 -5.34 -14.79
N GLY A 199 13.54 -6.18 -14.52
CA GLY A 199 13.59 -7.18 -13.44
C GLY A 199 13.37 -6.61 -12.04
N LYS A 200 12.91 -5.36 -11.93
CA LYS A 200 12.38 -4.75 -10.71
C LYS A 200 10.88 -5.05 -10.56
N TYR A 201 10.33 -4.84 -9.37
CA TYR A 201 8.94 -5.18 -9.06
C TYR A 201 8.17 -3.97 -8.51
N LEU A 202 6.86 -3.98 -8.69
CA LEU A 202 5.93 -3.00 -8.12
C LEU A 202 4.77 -3.72 -7.42
N LEU A 203 4.36 -3.19 -6.27
CA LEU A 203 3.23 -3.68 -5.49
C LEU A 203 2.26 -2.55 -5.20
N TRP A 204 1.05 -2.63 -5.78
CA TRP A 204 -0.09 -1.76 -5.46
C TRP A 204 -0.85 -2.32 -4.27
N PHE A 205 -1.18 -1.47 -3.30
CA PHE A 205 -1.94 -1.83 -2.11
C PHE A 205 -2.54 -0.58 -1.41
N ASN A 206 -3.16 -0.75 -0.23
CA ASN A 206 -3.92 0.31 0.45
C ASN A 206 -3.27 0.85 1.74
N ASN A 207 -2.16 0.28 2.22
CA ASN A 207 -1.39 0.75 3.38
C ASN A 207 -2.23 1.12 4.63
N HIS A 208 -3.26 0.32 4.91
CA HIS A 208 -4.08 0.41 6.11
C HIS A 208 -4.66 -0.98 6.44
N SER A 209 -5.24 -1.11 7.63
CA SER A 209 -5.75 -2.32 8.25
C SER A 209 -7.25 -2.19 8.54
N ILE A 210 -8.00 -1.48 7.68
CA ILE A 210 -9.47 -1.36 7.84
C ILE A 210 -10.06 -2.69 7.38
N GLU A 211 -10.93 -3.26 8.20
CA GLU A 211 -11.60 -4.51 7.86
C GLU A 211 -12.43 -4.38 6.57
N HIS A 212 -12.61 -5.51 5.89
CA HIS A 212 -13.33 -5.61 4.62
C HIS A 212 -12.64 -4.89 3.44
N THR A 213 -13.43 -4.49 2.45
CA THR A 213 -12.98 -3.93 1.18
C THR A 213 -13.00 -2.40 1.15
N LEU A 214 -13.22 -1.76 2.30
CA LEU A 214 -13.30 -0.30 2.45
C LEU A 214 -11.92 0.35 2.49
N GLY A 215 -11.85 1.67 2.29
CA GLY A 215 -10.59 2.43 2.41
C GLY A 215 -9.66 2.37 1.19
N ARG A 216 -10.19 2.13 -0.03
CA ARG A 216 -9.35 2.02 -1.23
C ARG A 216 -8.82 3.35 -1.79
N ASP A 217 -8.66 4.35 -0.93
CA ASP A 217 -8.17 5.68 -1.26
C ASP A 217 -7.44 6.30 -0.06
N PRO A 218 -6.19 6.76 -0.19
CA PRO A 218 -5.41 6.74 -1.41
C PRO A 218 -4.86 5.33 -1.69
N ILE A 219 -4.32 5.16 -2.89
CA ILE A 219 -3.58 3.98 -3.30
C ILE A 219 -2.10 4.20 -3.04
N TRP A 220 -1.46 3.17 -2.52
CA TRP A 220 -0.03 3.15 -2.24
C TRP A 220 0.69 2.17 -3.16
N ILE A 221 1.98 2.45 -3.41
CA ILE A 221 2.87 1.60 -4.18
C ILE A 221 4.19 1.37 -3.44
N SER A 222 4.72 0.15 -3.53
CA SER A 222 6.06 -0.22 -3.09
C SER A 222 6.90 -0.72 -4.26
N GLY A 223 8.18 -0.38 -4.29
CA GLY A 223 9.15 -0.89 -5.25
C GLY A 223 9.91 -2.08 -4.66
N GLY A 224 10.01 -3.17 -5.41
CA GLY A 224 10.73 -4.37 -5.03
C GLY A 224 12.00 -4.58 -5.84
N VAL A 225 13.07 -5.00 -5.19
CA VAL A 225 14.32 -5.47 -5.83
C VAL A 225 14.58 -6.92 -5.45
N LEU A 226 15.06 -7.74 -6.41
CA LEU A 226 15.36 -9.14 -6.14
C LEU A 226 16.74 -9.28 -5.47
N GLU A 227 16.78 -9.82 -4.26
CA GLU A 227 18.01 -10.10 -3.52
C GLU A 227 17.95 -11.50 -2.91
N ASN A 228 18.98 -12.31 -3.14
CA ASN A 228 19.08 -13.69 -2.61
C ASN A 228 17.80 -14.54 -2.86
N GLY A 229 17.21 -14.38 -4.05
CA GLY A 229 16.00 -15.11 -4.46
C GLY A 229 14.69 -14.61 -3.83
N LYS A 230 14.68 -13.48 -3.13
CA LYS A 230 13.48 -12.88 -2.53
C LYS A 230 13.32 -11.42 -2.95
N ILE A 231 12.08 -10.96 -3.02
CA ILE A 231 11.81 -9.55 -3.28
C ILE A 231 11.99 -8.78 -1.97
N VAL A 232 12.81 -7.73 -2.00
CA VAL A 232 12.98 -6.78 -0.90
C VAL A 232 12.17 -5.53 -1.22
N TRP A 233 11.10 -5.32 -0.46
CA TRP A 233 10.15 -4.22 -0.67
C TRP A 233 10.63 -2.90 -0.04
N SER A 234 10.50 -1.80 -0.77
CA SER A 234 10.69 -0.45 -0.27
C SER A 234 9.56 -0.04 0.67
N GLN A 235 9.79 0.97 1.50
CA GLN A 235 8.68 1.67 2.14
C GLN A 235 7.87 2.41 1.06
N PRO A 236 6.56 2.63 1.25
CA PRO A 236 5.68 2.96 0.15
C PRO A 236 5.54 4.46 -0.12
N GLU A 237 5.02 4.78 -1.29
CA GLU A 237 4.59 6.13 -1.71
C GLU A 237 3.08 6.11 -2.02
N ILE A 238 2.43 7.27 -1.96
CA ILE A 238 1.09 7.45 -2.53
C ILE A 238 1.23 7.47 -4.06
N LEU A 239 0.50 6.58 -4.74
CA LEU A 239 0.50 6.47 -6.20
C LEU A 239 -0.66 7.24 -6.84
N LEU A 240 -1.88 6.98 -6.34
CA LEU A 240 -3.10 7.62 -6.82
C LEU A 240 -3.98 7.98 -5.65
N TYR A 241 -4.80 9.00 -5.85
CA TYR A 241 -5.85 9.39 -4.93
C TYR A 241 -7.00 10.00 -5.74
N THR A 242 -8.20 9.83 -5.22
CA THR A 242 -9.39 10.54 -5.73
C THR A 242 -9.41 11.96 -5.19
N ASP A 243 -10.03 12.90 -5.91
CA ASP A 243 -10.25 14.24 -5.39
C ASP A 243 -11.14 14.14 -4.13
N PRO A 244 -10.61 14.41 -2.93
CA PRO A 244 -11.37 14.26 -1.70
C PRO A 244 -12.60 15.18 -1.65
N ARG A 245 -12.62 16.26 -2.45
CA ARG A 245 -13.73 17.22 -2.59
C ARG A 245 -14.89 16.68 -3.42
N SER A 246 -14.73 15.52 -4.05
CA SER A 246 -15.77 14.88 -4.86
C SER A 246 -16.69 13.95 -4.06
N PHE A 247 -16.41 13.72 -2.76
CA PHE A 247 -17.24 12.89 -1.89
C PHE A 247 -18.19 13.76 -1.06
N ALA A 248 -19.50 13.60 -1.30
CA ALA A 248 -20.53 14.34 -0.58
C ALA A 248 -20.69 13.92 0.90
N ASP A 249 -20.06 12.83 1.34
CA ASP A 249 -20.35 12.19 2.64
C ASP A 249 -19.15 12.07 3.61
N GLY A 250 -17.96 12.56 3.26
CA GLY A 250 -16.84 12.70 4.23
C GLY A 250 -16.38 11.42 4.93
N LEU A 251 -16.85 10.25 4.48
CA LEU A 251 -16.45 8.95 4.98
C LEU A 251 -15.44 8.35 4.01
N LEU A 252 -14.43 7.67 4.57
CA LEU A 252 -13.62 6.68 3.85
C LEU A 252 -14.57 5.84 2.97
N GLY A 253 -14.59 6.13 1.67
CA GLY A 253 -15.72 5.92 0.76
C GLY A 253 -16.78 4.93 1.22
N SER A 254 -18.02 5.41 1.42
CA SER A 254 -19.18 4.55 1.65
C SER A 254 -19.17 3.44 0.59
N GLY A 255 -19.05 2.20 1.07
CA GLY A 255 -18.50 1.09 0.31
C GLY A 255 -19.07 0.94 -1.09
N THR A 256 -18.27 1.23 -2.11
CA THR A 256 -18.24 0.58 -3.44
C THR A 256 -17.36 1.32 -4.45
N THR A 257 -16.97 2.57 -4.22
CA THR A 257 -16.45 3.52 -5.24
C THR A 257 -14.95 3.90 -5.14
N GLY A 258 -14.11 3.13 -4.44
CA GLY A 258 -12.66 3.41 -4.38
C GLY A 258 -11.86 2.79 -5.53
N LEU A 259 -10.72 3.39 -5.87
CA LEU A 259 -9.79 2.97 -6.93
C LEU A 259 -9.44 1.48 -6.81
N SER A 260 -9.62 0.72 -7.88
CA SER A 260 -9.56 -0.74 -7.84
C SER A 260 -9.14 -1.37 -9.17
N TYR A 261 -8.81 -2.67 -9.11
CA TYR A 261 -8.48 -3.52 -10.26
C TYR A 261 -7.43 -2.89 -11.19
N PRO A 262 -6.26 -2.52 -10.63
CA PRO A 262 -5.24 -1.88 -11.42
C PRO A 262 -4.56 -2.86 -12.36
N ASP A 263 -4.01 -2.31 -13.43
CA ASP A 263 -2.99 -3.01 -14.21
C ASP A 263 -1.87 -2.07 -14.61
N PHE A 264 -0.66 -2.61 -14.74
CA PHE A 264 0.52 -1.84 -15.09
C PHE A 264 0.92 -2.10 -16.54
N VAL A 265 1.32 -1.03 -17.21
CA VAL A 265 1.86 -1.06 -18.57
C VAL A 265 3.23 -0.41 -18.52
N GLU A 266 4.21 -1.07 -19.12
CA GLU A 266 5.54 -0.54 -19.40
C GLU A 266 5.69 -0.50 -20.92
N ASP A 267 6.14 0.63 -21.45
CA ASP A 267 6.42 0.81 -22.86
C ASP A 267 7.55 1.82 -23.02
N ASN A 268 8.62 1.45 -23.73
CA ASN A 268 9.79 2.30 -23.98
C ASN A 268 10.39 2.97 -22.72
N GLY A 269 10.33 2.28 -21.56
CA GLY A 269 10.86 2.76 -20.27
C GLY A 269 9.93 3.72 -19.52
N ASP A 270 8.79 4.10 -20.10
CA ASP A 270 7.72 4.79 -19.40
C ASP A 270 6.78 3.79 -18.72
N PHE A 271 6.14 4.22 -17.63
CA PHE A 271 5.23 3.40 -16.85
C PHE A 271 3.85 4.05 -16.77
N TRP A 272 2.81 3.22 -16.90
CA TRP A 272 1.43 3.62 -16.71
C TRP A 272 0.72 2.64 -15.78
N VAL A 273 -0.30 3.14 -15.10
CA VAL A 273 -1.24 2.33 -14.35
C VAL A 273 -2.66 2.60 -14.83
N THR A 274 -3.40 1.53 -15.08
CA THR A 274 -4.84 1.58 -15.32
C THR A 274 -5.57 1.31 -14.02
N GLU A 275 -6.76 1.85 -13.85
CA GLU A 275 -7.62 1.57 -12.69
C GLU A 275 -9.10 1.75 -13.05
N THR A 276 -9.98 1.23 -12.18
CA THR A 276 -11.40 1.58 -12.20
C THR A 276 -11.96 1.81 -10.81
N ASP A 277 -12.91 2.74 -10.69
CA ASP A 277 -13.79 2.92 -9.53
C ASP A 277 -15.11 2.13 -9.67
N LYS A 278 -15.15 1.17 -10.60
CA LYS A 278 -16.31 0.37 -11.07
C LYS A 278 -17.33 1.16 -11.90
N SER A 279 -17.14 2.45 -12.10
CA SER A 279 -17.97 3.28 -12.98
C SER A 279 -17.19 3.80 -14.19
N VAL A 280 -15.94 4.16 -13.98
CA VAL A 280 -15.03 4.70 -14.99
C VAL A 280 -13.73 3.91 -14.96
N SER A 281 -13.12 3.70 -16.13
CA SER A 281 -11.76 3.17 -16.26
C SER A 281 -10.83 4.30 -16.69
N ARG A 282 -9.66 4.39 -16.07
CA ARG A 282 -8.66 5.45 -16.36
C ARG A 282 -7.28 4.84 -16.58
N ILE A 283 -6.41 5.60 -17.23
CA ILE A 283 -4.98 5.32 -17.37
C ILE A 283 -4.20 6.55 -16.90
N HIS A 284 -3.15 6.31 -16.13
CA HIS A 284 -2.32 7.35 -15.51
C HIS A 284 -0.87 7.08 -15.85
N LYS A 285 -0.15 8.08 -16.34
CA LYS A 285 1.31 7.99 -16.46
C LYS A 285 1.92 8.12 -15.06
N ILE A 286 2.85 7.23 -14.72
CA ILE A 286 3.54 7.24 -13.44
C ILE A 286 4.84 8.04 -13.59
N ASP A 287 5.16 8.86 -12.60
CA ASP A 287 6.45 9.54 -12.56
C ASP A 287 7.59 8.53 -12.34
N SER A 288 8.46 8.41 -13.34
CA SER A 288 9.66 7.56 -13.27
C SER A 288 10.60 7.90 -12.10
N GLU A 289 10.72 9.17 -11.71
CA GLU A 289 11.58 9.56 -10.58
C GLU A 289 11.03 9.02 -9.26
N MET A 290 9.71 8.86 -9.14
CA MET A 290 9.09 8.26 -7.96
C MET A 290 9.43 6.77 -7.87
N LEU A 291 9.37 6.05 -9.00
CA LEU A 291 9.69 4.63 -9.05
C LEU A 291 11.18 4.38 -8.78
N GLU A 292 12.06 5.18 -9.37
CA GLU A 292 13.49 5.13 -9.07
C GLU A 292 13.78 5.47 -7.60
N GLY A 293 13.03 6.41 -7.01
CA GLY A 293 13.08 6.67 -5.58
C GLY A 293 12.80 5.42 -4.73
N LEU A 294 11.70 4.71 -5.03
CA LEU A 294 11.29 3.48 -4.34
C LEU A 294 12.39 2.40 -4.41
N TRP A 295 12.90 2.11 -5.60
CA TRP A 295 13.89 1.05 -5.81
C TRP A 295 15.26 1.36 -5.22
N ASN A 296 15.60 2.65 -5.07
CA ASN A 296 16.91 3.08 -4.55
C ASN A 296 16.86 3.57 -3.09
N GLN A 297 15.74 3.40 -2.36
CA GLN A 297 15.58 3.93 -0.99
C GLN A 297 16.73 3.56 -0.03
N ARG A 298 17.26 2.34 -0.13
CA ARG A 298 18.32 1.87 0.78
C ARG A 298 19.71 2.41 0.45
N SER A 299 19.97 2.72 -0.82
CA SER A 299 21.27 3.17 -1.32
C SER A 299 21.36 4.68 -1.48
N ASN A 300 20.23 5.37 -1.62
CA ASN A 300 20.20 6.82 -1.79
C ASN A 300 20.63 7.54 -0.50
N ARG A 301 21.61 8.44 -0.64
CA ARG A 301 22.20 9.28 0.41
C ARG A 301 22.14 10.77 0.04
N ASN A 302 21.45 11.11 -1.04
CA ASN A 302 21.40 12.47 -1.54
C ASN A 302 20.29 13.24 -0.82
N LEU A 303 20.67 14.30 -0.12
CA LEU A 303 19.74 15.25 0.46
C LEU A 303 18.91 15.92 -0.65
N THR A 304 17.58 15.90 -0.54
CA THR A 304 16.72 16.66 -1.46
C THR A 304 16.73 18.14 -1.09
N THR A 305 17.00 18.99 -2.09
CA THR A 305 16.93 20.46 -1.99
C THR A 305 15.72 21.03 -2.72
N LYS A 306 14.99 20.20 -3.47
CA LYS A 306 13.79 20.62 -4.20
C LYS A 306 12.72 21.07 -3.20
N GLY A 307 12.28 22.32 -3.33
CA GLY A 307 11.28 22.93 -2.44
C GLY A 307 11.79 23.26 -1.04
N LEU A 308 13.10 23.18 -0.77
CA LEU A 308 13.68 23.61 0.50
C LEU A 308 13.61 25.14 0.58
N VAL A 309 12.91 25.66 1.59
CA VAL A 309 12.71 27.12 1.76
C VAL A 309 13.38 27.67 3.00
N LEU A 310 13.68 26.83 3.98
CA LEU A 310 14.45 27.22 5.15
C LEU A 310 15.25 26.02 5.66
N GLU A 311 16.53 26.26 5.94
CA GLU A 311 17.39 25.34 6.67
C GLU A 311 18.05 26.09 7.84
N LYS A 312 18.03 25.47 9.02
CA LYS A 312 18.72 25.94 10.22
C LYS A 312 19.50 24.79 10.85
N LYS A 313 20.72 25.07 11.29
CA LYS A 313 21.59 24.12 11.97
C LYS A 313 21.95 24.66 13.35
N ASP A 314 22.17 23.75 14.30
CA ASP A 314 22.63 24.05 15.65
C ASP A 314 21.78 25.12 16.35
N VAL A 315 20.45 24.92 16.35
CA VAL A 315 19.52 25.85 16.99
C VAL A 315 19.81 25.90 18.49
N ALA A 316 19.85 27.12 19.04
CA ALA A 316 20.15 27.34 20.45
C ALA A 316 19.23 26.54 21.38
N SER A 317 19.78 26.02 22.48
CA SER A 317 19.08 25.11 23.42
C SER A 317 17.92 25.75 24.20
N ASN A 318 17.77 27.07 24.15
CA ASN A 318 16.62 27.83 24.68
C ASN A 318 15.60 28.22 23.59
N GLY A 319 15.86 27.79 22.36
CA GLY A 319 15.09 28.07 21.16
C GLY A 319 15.38 29.43 20.51
N GLU A 320 15.04 29.54 19.24
CA GLU A 320 15.22 30.71 18.38
C GLU A 320 13.86 31.11 17.77
N VAL A 321 13.64 32.40 17.53
CA VAL A 321 12.52 32.87 16.70
C VAL A 321 13.03 33.11 15.28
N ILE A 322 12.38 32.49 14.31
CA ILE A 322 12.68 32.61 12.89
C ILE A 322 11.53 33.32 12.18
N THR A 323 11.86 34.01 11.08
CA THR A 323 10.88 34.58 10.16
C THR A 323 10.53 33.56 9.10
N LEU A 324 9.24 33.43 8.81
CA LEU A 324 8.71 32.63 7.72
C LEU A 324 8.32 33.56 6.58
N THR A 325 8.72 33.22 5.36
CA THR A 325 8.49 34.04 4.16
C THR A 325 7.60 33.35 3.14
N ASP A 326 7.31 32.06 3.32
CA ASP A 326 6.54 31.29 2.38
C ASP A 326 5.09 31.09 2.85
N SER A 327 4.19 30.89 1.88
CA SER A 327 2.80 30.56 2.13
C SER A 327 2.54 29.07 1.87
N THR A 328 1.81 28.41 2.76
CA THR A 328 1.36 27.03 2.61
C THR A 328 -0.16 26.97 2.64
N ASP A 329 -0.76 26.72 1.48
CA ASP A 329 -2.18 26.46 1.34
C ASP A 329 -2.42 24.98 1.05
N LEU A 330 -2.96 24.26 2.04
CA LEU A 330 -3.16 22.83 1.96
C LEU A 330 -4.29 22.40 1.02
N ARG A 331 -4.99 23.33 0.35
CA ARG A 331 -6.00 22.99 -0.68
C ARG A 331 -5.40 22.54 -2.01
N TYR A 332 -4.15 22.90 -2.27
CA TYR A 332 -3.49 22.69 -3.56
C TYR A 332 -2.04 22.26 -3.41
N ASP A 333 -1.35 22.79 -2.39
CA ASP A 333 0.08 22.56 -2.18
C ASP A 333 0.31 21.57 -1.05
N GLY A 334 1.52 21.58 -0.49
CA GLY A 334 1.86 20.81 0.69
C GLY A 334 3.03 21.45 1.41
N ALA A 335 3.43 20.83 2.51
CA ALA A 335 4.65 21.22 3.20
C ALA A 335 5.29 19.99 3.84
N SER A 336 6.57 20.08 4.16
CA SER A 336 7.22 19.10 5.02
C SER A 336 8.10 19.79 6.03
N ILE A 337 8.00 19.31 7.27
CA ILE A 337 8.71 19.86 8.42
C ILE A 337 9.63 18.76 8.94
N GLU A 338 10.93 18.96 8.74
CA GLU A 338 11.97 17.98 9.05
C GLU A 338 12.87 18.47 10.20
N PHE A 339 13.22 17.54 11.08
CA PHE A 339 14.11 17.75 12.21
C PHE A 339 15.15 16.65 12.29
N SER A 340 16.36 17.02 12.70
CA SER A 340 17.31 16.17 13.39
C SER A 340 17.42 16.70 14.81
N THR A 341 16.93 15.98 15.82
CA THR A 341 16.71 16.50 17.17
C THR A 341 17.14 15.53 18.27
N THR A 342 17.45 16.05 19.45
CA THR A 342 17.67 15.26 20.67
C THR A 342 16.89 15.87 21.82
N ILE A 343 16.12 15.04 22.49
CA ILE A 343 15.36 15.42 23.68
C ILE A 343 16.12 14.92 24.90
N SER A 344 16.69 15.81 25.71
CA SER A 344 17.57 15.42 26.82
C SER A 344 16.81 14.70 27.95
N ARG A 345 15.56 15.10 28.19
CA ARG A 345 14.68 14.55 29.21
C ARG A 345 13.27 14.40 28.67
N LEU A 346 12.68 13.22 28.82
CA LEU A 346 11.26 13.01 28.52
C LEU A 346 10.42 13.97 29.34
N THR A 347 9.90 14.99 28.68
CA THR A 347 8.96 15.97 29.22
C THR A 347 7.83 16.13 28.20
N ALA A 348 6.59 16.22 28.67
CA ALA A 348 5.47 16.49 27.79
C ALA A 348 5.48 17.97 27.36
N ASP A 349 4.93 18.23 26.18
CA ASP A 349 4.75 19.57 25.62
C ASP A 349 6.04 20.38 25.41
N LEU A 350 7.18 19.72 25.25
CA LEU A 350 8.39 20.37 24.74
C LEU A 350 8.17 20.77 23.29
N THR A 351 8.41 22.04 22.98
CA THR A 351 8.18 22.60 21.64
C THR A 351 9.39 22.34 20.76
N LEU A 352 9.18 21.70 19.61
CA LEU A 352 10.17 21.59 18.55
C LEU A 352 9.97 22.73 17.54
N TYR A 353 8.72 23.00 17.18
CA TYR A 353 8.34 24.05 16.23
C TYR A 353 6.99 24.62 16.63
N ASP A 354 6.86 25.94 16.77
CA ASP A 354 5.56 26.58 16.95
C ASP A 354 5.49 27.84 16.10
N SER A 355 4.68 27.77 15.05
CA SER A 355 4.40 28.88 14.13
C SER A 355 3.05 29.52 14.40
N ARG A 356 2.33 29.11 15.45
CA ARG A 356 0.97 29.59 15.66
C ARG A 356 0.94 31.07 16.01
N ASP A 357 -0.01 31.79 15.42
CA ASP A 357 -0.28 33.17 15.75
C ASP A 357 -1.20 33.28 16.99
N GLN A 358 -1.60 34.51 17.32
CA GLN A 358 -2.45 34.80 18.48
C GLN A 358 -3.86 34.20 18.39
N THR A 359 -4.31 33.84 17.19
CA THR A 359 -5.60 33.18 16.94
C THR A 359 -5.49 31.65 17.01
N GLY A 360 -4.26 31.12 17.03
CA GLY A 360 -3.96 29.69 17.01
C GLY A 360 -3.74 29.13 15.61
N LYS A 361 -3.91 29.93 14.56
CA LYS A 361 -3.57 29.58 13.18
C LYS A 361 -2.07 29.31 13.06
N GLY A 362 -1.68 28.22 12.41
CA GLY A 362 -0.30 27.80 12.19
C GLY A 362 -0.09 26.33 12.56
N VAL A 363 1.17 25.97 12.79
CA VAL A 363 1.58 24.59 13.10
C VAL A 363 2.38 24.54 14.40
N LEU A 364 2.05 23.56 15.23
CA LEU A 364 2.81 23.17 16.42
C LEU A 364 3.34 21.74 16.25
N VAL A 365 4.62 21.52 16.52
CA VAL A 365 5.24 20.21 16.71
C VAL A 365 5.79 20.13 18.12
N ASN A 366 5.35 19.14 18.89
CA ASN A 366 5.75 18.99 20.28
C ASN A 366 5.80 17.53 20.76
N THR A 367 6.35 17.31 21.96
CA THR A 367 6.41 15.98 22.58
C THR A 367 5.13 15.65 23.35
N VAL A 368 4.76 14.38 23.37
CA VAL A 368 3.61 13.86 24.13
C VAL A 368 4.02 12.63 24.92
N LEU A 369 3.72 12.61 26.23
CA LEU A 369 4.02 11.50 27.12
C LEU A 369 2.75 10.95 27.77
N ASN A 370 2.64 9.63 27.81
CA ASN A 370 1.72 8.84 28.65
C ASN A 370 0.33 9.48 28.83
N THR A 371 -0.32 9.80 27.71
CA THR A 371 -1.67 10.35 27.72
C THR A 371 -2.66 9.35 27.15
N THR A 372 -3.92 9.59 27.42
CA THR A 372 -5.03 8.77 26.96
C THR A 372 -5.91 9.62 26.06
N TYR A 373 -6.20 9.12 24.88
CA TYR A 373 -7.15 9.73 23.94
C TYR A 373 -8.38 8.84 23.86
N THR A 374 -9.57 9.42 24.02
CA THR A 374 -10.84 8.73 23.81
C THR A 374 -11.54 9.35 22.61
N GLU A 375 -11.76 8.56 21.58
CA GLU A 375 -12.46 9.00 20.39
C GLU A 375 -13.93 9.29 20.71
N SER A 376 -14.40 10.48 20.36
CA SER A 376 -15.75 10.93 20.74
C SER A 376 -16.87 10.12 20.07
N LEU A 377 -16.63 9.59 18.87
CA LEU A 377 -17.63 8.83 18.11
C LEU A 377 -17.69 7.37 18.53
N SER A 378 -16.55 6.67 18.57
CA SER A 378 -16.51 5.23 18.90
C SER A 378 -16.47 4.97 20.41
N GLY A 379 -16.08 5.95 21.23
CA GLY A 379 -15.77 5.76 22.65
C GLY A 379 -14.50 4.95 22.91
N LYS A 380 -13.75 4.55 21.86
CA LYS A 380 -12.55 3.76 21.99
C LYS A 380 -11.43 4.60 22.59
N THR A 381 -10.72 4.00 23.54
CA THR A 381 -9.66 4.66 24.31
C THR A 381 -8.30 4.12 23.91
N TYR A 382 -7.35 5.03 23.73
CA TYR A 382 -6.01 4.76 23.22
C TYR A 382 -4.95 5.33 24.15
N THR A 383 -3.87 4.57 24.35
CA THR A 383 -2.74 5.04 25.15
C THR A 383 -1.61 5.51 24.24
N ILE A 384 -1.35 6.80 24.29
CA ILE A 384 -0.27 7.49 23.59
C ILE A 384 0.94 7.52 24.52
N ARG A 385 2.07 6.99 24.07
CA ARG A 385 3.31 6.81 24.84
C ARG A 385 4.47 7.40 24.08
N ASN A 386 5.16 8.34 24.73
CA ASN A 386 6.48 8.85 24.36
C ASN A 386 6.60 9.03 22.84
N THR A 387 5.90 10.02 22.29
CA THR A 387 5.85 10.27 20.85
C THR A 387 5.95 11.76 20.54
N PHE A 388 6.05 12.07 19.25
CA PHE A 388 5.91 13.42 18.71
C PHE A 388 4.49 13.63 18.19
N ARG A 389 4.00 14.86 18.29
CA ARG A 389 2.70 15.29 17.80
C ARG A 389 2.87 16.49 16.89
N ILE A 390 2.05 16.54 15.84
CA ILE A 390 1.80 17.74 15.06
C ILE A 390 0.35 18.20 15.28
N THR A 391 0.16 19.51 15.40
CA THR A 391 -1.13 20.19 15.34
C THR A 391 -1.07 21.21 14.21
N ILE A 392 -2.00 21.11 13.26
CA ILE A 392 -2.18 22.09 12.17
C ILE A 392 -3.52 22.81 12.34
N ASN A 393 -3.53 24.12 12.12
CA ASN A 393 -4.69 24.97 12.25
C ASN A 393 -4.66 26.09 11.19
N ASP A 394 -5.76 26.30 10.45
CA ASP A 394 -5.88 27.34 9.41
C ASP A 394 -6.64 28.60 9.88
N GLY A 395 -6.90 28.70 11.17
CA GLY A 395 -7.74 29.71 11.82
C GLY A 395 -9.18 29.24 12.08
N VAL A 396 -9.61 28.13 11.46
CA VAL A 396 -10.98 27.60 11.58
C VAL A 396 -10.98 26.12 11.91
N ASN A 397 -10.26 25.33 11.12
CA ASN A 397 -10.13 23.88 11.22
C ASN A 397 -8.87 23.54 12.01
N THR A 398 -8.90 22.45 12.77
CA THR A 398 -7.73 21.93 13.48
C THR A 398 -7.59 20.44 13.21
N THR A 399 -6.36 19.97 13.05
CA THR A 399 -6.06 18.55 12.96
C THR A 399 -4.82 18.22 13.77
N ILE A 400 -4.84 17.06 14.41
CA ILE A 400 -3.78 16.58 15.29
C ILE A 400 -3.38 15.18 14.83
N TRP A 401 -2.07 14.95 14.75
CA TRP A 401 -1.54 13.62 14.46
C TRP A 401 -0.28 13.31 15.24
N TYR A 402 0.05 12.03 15.33
CA TYR A 402 1.14 11.51 16.14
C TYR A 402 2.06 10.62 15.32
N ALA A 403 3.36 10.67 15.64
CA ALA A 403 4.28 9.63 15.24
C ALA A 403 3.95 8.30 15.99
N ASP A 404 4.62 7.21 15.61
CA ASP A 404 4.46 5.92 16.29
C ASP A 404 4.76 6.02 17.79
N ASN A 405 4.07 5.20 18.58
CA ASN A 405 4.35 5.06 20.01
C ASN A 405 5.82 4.69 20.27
N ASN A 406 6.41 5.33 21.30
CA ASN A 406 7.80 5.16 21.71
C ASN A 406 8.84 5.59 20.67
N SER A 407 8.46 6.41 19.69
CA SER A 407 9.39 7.08 18.77
C SER A 407 10.30 8.09 19.47
N LEU A 408 9.84 8.66 20.59
CA LEU A 408 10.62 9.59 21.41
C LEU A 408 11.40 8.85 22.49
N VAL A 409 12.74 8.89 22.40
CA VAL A 409 13.66 8.29 23.38
C VAL A 409 14.61 9.37 23.89
N ALA A 410 14.69 9.55 25.22
CA ALA A 410 15.58 10.56 25.80
C ALA A 410 17.05 10.30 25.48
N GLY A 411 17.78 11.36 25.16
CA GLY A 411 19.20 11.34 24.81
C GLY A 411 19.53 10.75 23.44
N LYS A 412 18.54 10.17 22.72
CA LYS A 412 18.73 9.67 21.36
C LYS A 412 18.62 10.81 20.36
N LYS A 413 19.54 10.86 19.39
CA LYS A 413 19.35 11.67 18.18
C LYS A 413 18.28 11.00 17.31
N THR A 414 17.26 11.75 16.97
CA THR A 414 16.09 11.30 16.20
C THR A 414 15.94 12.17 14.97
N HIS A 415 15.75 11.54 13.82
CA HIS A 415 15.28 12.19 12.61
C HIS A 415 13.76 12.08 12.54
N LEU A 416 13.08 13.19 12.27
CA LEU A 416 11.63 13.30 12.29
C LEU A 416 11.16 14.13 11.10
N VAL A 417 10.22 13.62 10.31
CA VAL A 417 9.64 14.36 9.19
C VAL A 417 8.13 14.26 9.25
N PHE A 418 7.45 15.39 9.33
CA PHE A 418 6.01 15.47 9.08
C PHE A 418 5.79 15.90 7.64
N ILE A 419 5.01 15.11 6.90
CA ILE A 419 4.69 15.35 5.49
C ILE A 419 3.21 15.72 5.40
N LEU A 420 2.93 16.93 4.94
CA LEU A 420 1.59 17.46 4.66
C LEU A 420 1.39 17.47 3.14
N ASP A 421 0.75 16.44 2.61
CA ASP A 421 0.36 16.37 1.20
C ASP A 421 -1.06 16.91 1.05
N GLY A 422 -1.19 18.21 0.75
CA GLY A 422 -2.50 18.82 0.52
C GLY A 422 -3.13 18.44 -0.81
N ALA A 423 -2.35 17.93 -1.78
CA ALA A 423 -2.91 17.43 -3.02
C ALA A 423 -3.69 16.12 -2.78
N ALA A 424 -3.10 15.21 -2.00
CA ALA A 424 -3.76 13.97 -1.57
C ALA A 424 -4.60 14.13 -0.29
N ASN A 425 -4.60 15.32 0.34
CA ASN A 425 -5.11 15.52 1.71
C ASN A 425 -4.62 14.46 2.69
N VAL A 426 -3.32 14.14 2.69
CA VAL A 426 -2.72 13.15 3.61
C VAL A 426 -1.67 13.79 4.49
N LEU A 427 -1.73 13.47 5.78
CA LEU A 427 -0.66 13.73 6.73
C LEU A 427 0.00 12.40 7.12
N SER A 428 1.30 12.30 6.90
CA SER A 428 2.12 11.14 7.29
C SER A 428 3.40 11.58 8.02
N VAL A 429 4.05 10.63 8.70
CA VAL A 429 5.22 10.91 9.54
C VAL A 429 6.30 9.88 9.30
N LEU A 430 7.56 10.32 9.23
CA LEU A 430 8.71 9.43 9.30
C LEU A 430 9.51 9.67 10.58
N VAL A 431 9.98 8.59 11.19
CA VAL A 431 10.93 8.62 12.31
C VAL A 431 12.11 7.72 12.00
N ASP A 432 13.33 8.28 12.05
CA ASP A 432 14.59 7.58 11.79
C ASP A 432 14.54 6.78 10.49
N GLY A 433 14.08 7.42 9.41
CA GLY A 433 13.92 6.79 8.09
C GLY A 433 12.81 5.74 8.01
N ASN A 434 11.92 5.63 9.01
CA ASN A 434 10.78 4.71 8.97
C ASN A 434 9.47 5.48 8.87
N LEU A 435 8.68 5.22 7.83
CA LEU A 435 7.29 5.67 7.72
C LEU A 435 6.48 5.06 8.87
N CYS A 436 5.86 5.92 9.66
CA CYS A 436 4.97 5.53 10.72
C CYS A 436 3.77 4.78 10.14
N ASP A 437 3.52 3.59 10.67
CA ASP A 437 2.45 2.67 10.27
C ASP A 437 1.71 2.12 11.51
N ARG A 438 1.98 2.70 12.69
CA ARG A 438 1.45 2.32 14.01
C ARG A 438 1.25 3.58 14.85
N SER A 439 0.33 4.44 14.41
CA SER A 439 0.00 5.69 15.11
C SER A 439 -0.14 5.43 16.62
N ALA A 440 0.25 6.41 17.43
CA ALA A 440 0.14 6.32 18.88
C ALA A 440 -1.31 6.07 19.37
N VAL A 441 -2.28 6.30 18.48
CA VAL A 441 -3.70 6.03 18.63
C VAL A 441 -4.00 4.68 17.93
N SER A 442 -3.98 3.58 18.69
CA SER A 442 -4.10 2.20 18.16
C SER A 442 -5.51 1.80 17.66
N GLY A 443 -6.22 2.73 17.05
CA GLY A 443 -7.47 2.47 16.32
C GLY A 443 -7.60 3.25 15.04
N ASP A 444 -6.56 4.00 14.68
CA ASP A 444 -6.36 4.27 13.28
C ASP A 444 -5.84 3.00 12.64
N ASP A 445 -6.60 2.54 11.66
CA ASP A 445 -6.21 1.40 10.84
C ASP A 445 -5.00 1.75 9.93
N ALA A 446 -4.50 2.99 9.97
CA ALA A 446 -3.40 3.49 9.16
C ALA A 446 -2.37 4.28 10.00
N GLY A 447 -1.14 4.42 9.51
CA GLY A 447 -0.12 5.32 10.08
C GLY A 447 -0.16 6.76 9.56
N TRP A 448 -1.23 7.10 8.85
CA TRP A 448 -1.47 8.38 8.21
C TRP A 448 -2.95 8.76 8.43
N ILE A 449 -3.27 10.04 8.28
CA ILE A 449 -4.66 10.53 8.32
C ILE A 449 -4.98 11.39 7.12
N ARG A 450 -6.29 11.59 6.90
CA ARG A 450 -6.74 12.66 6.03
C ARG A 450 -6.60 14.01 6.71
N ILE A 451 -5.98 14.95 6.00
CA ILE A 451 -6.13 16.37 6.28
C ILE A 451 -7.58 16.74 5.94
N PRO A 452 -8.31 17.48 6.79
CA PRO A 452 -9.67 17.90 6.49
C PRO A 452 -9.73 18.63 5.15
N GLU A 453 -10.71 18.31 4.33
CA GLU A 453 -10.87 18.89 2.99
C GLU A 453 -10.92 20.42 2.97
N LYS A 454 -11.47 21.01 4.03
CA LYS A 454 -11.59 22.46 4.20
C LYS A 454 -10.35 23.11 4.79
N MET A 455 -9.34 22.32 5.19
CA MET A 455 -8.07 22.86 5.70
C MET A 455 -7.42 23.67 4.59
N SER A 456 -7.12 24.92 4.90
CA SER A 456 -6.66 25.90 3.92
C SER A 456 -5.28 26.44 4.28
N ASP A 457 -5.14 27.76 4.24
CA ASP A 457 -3.89 28.46 4.49
C ASP A 457 -3.49 28.32 5.95
N ILE A 458 -2.33 27.71 6.21
CA ILE A 458 -1.73 27.56 7.55
C ILE A 458 -0.56 28.53 7.78
N SER A 459 -0.34 29.47 6.87
CA SER A 459 0.82 30.36 6.87
C SER A 459 0.77 31.36 8.01
N THR A 460 1.94 31.58 8.61
CA THR A 460 2.19 32.67 9.55
C THR A 460 3.54 33.30 9.25
N THR A 461 3.92 34.37 9.95
CA THR A 461 5.13 35.15 9.64
C THR A 461 6.32 34.80 10.54
N GLN A 462 6.10 34.07 11.63
CA GLN A 462 7.14 33.74 12.59
C GLN A 462 6.94 32.33 13.14
N ALA A 463 8.05 31.68 13.50
CA ALA A 463 8.01 30.45 14.27
C ALA A 463 9.07 30.44 15.36
N ARG A 464 8.76 29.80 16.48
CA ARG A 464 9.74 29.41 17.49
C ARG A 464 10.26 28.01 17.16
N LEU A 465 11.57 27.88 17.03
CA LEU A 465 12.28 26.61 16.95
C LEU A 465 12.84 26.25 18.32
N GLY A 466 12.45 25.09 18.86
CA GLY A 466 12.98 24.56 20.10
C GLY A 466 12.47 25.23 21.39
N SER A 467 12.62 24.48 22.48
CA SER A 467 12.41 24.90 23.86
C SER A 467 13.50 24.32 24.75
N GLN A 468 13.51 24.66 26.04
CA GLN A 468 14.42 24.02 27.01
C GLN A 468 14.33 22.49 26.91
N ASN A 469 15.46 21.79 26.99
CA ASN A 469 15.60 20.32 26.84
C ASN A 469 15.41 19.77 25.42
N VAL A 470 15.23 20.64 24.41
CA VAL A 470 15.21 20.27 22.99
C VAL A 470 16.49 20.80 22.35
N THR A 471 17.27 19.91 21.74
CA THR A 471 18.41 20.29 20.88
C THR A 471 18.04 19.97 19.45
N ILE A 472 17.89 20.99 18.60
CA ILE A 472 17.63 20.81 17.17
C ILE A 472 18.98 20.97 16.45
N HIS A 473 19.54 19.83 16.01
CA HIS A 473 20.79 19.78 15.25
C HIS A 473 20.57 20.33 13.85
N GLU A 474 19.46 19.93 13.21
CA GLU A 474 19.06 20.43 11.90
C GLU A 474 17.54 20.59 11.86
N PHE A 475 17.07 21.67 11.23
CA PHE A 475 15.68 21.93 10.90
C PHE A 475 15.60 22.29 9.42
N ARG A 476 14.66 21.66 8.71
CA ARG A 476 14.35 21.99 7.32
C ARG A 476 12.85 22.17 7.14
N LEU A 477 12.48 23.21 6.42
CA LEU A 477 11.12 23.45 5.96
C LEU A 477 11.09 23.38 4.45
N TYR A 478 10.17 22.56 3.93
CA TYR A 478 9.90 22.43 2.51
C TYR A 478 8.51 22.95 2.19
N ASN A 479 8.37 23.65 1.07
CA ASN A 479 7.10 24.20 0.58
C ASN A 479 6.33 23.25 -0.33
N ARG A 480 6.56 21.96 -0.12
CA ARG A 480 5.88 20.85 -0.76
C ARG A 480 5.89 19.67 0.18
N TYR A 481 5.04 18.68 -0.09
CA TYR A 481 5.24 17.37 0.48
C TYR A 481 6.53 16.75 -0.07
N LEU A 482 7.32 16.16 0.82
CA LEU A 482 8.38 15.24 0.44
C LEU A 482 7.78 13.87 0.13
N ARG A 483 8.40 13.16 -0.81
CA ARG A 483 8.16 11.72 -0.96
C ARG A 483 8.75 10.96 0.23
N THR A 484 8.18 9.80 0.56
CA THR A 484 8.74 8.89 1.57
C THR A 484 10.22 8.60 1.29
N SER A 485 10.55 8.35 0.02
CA SER A 485 11.90 8.06 -0.47
C SER A 485 12.86 9.23 -0.31
N GLU A 486 12.37 10.47 -0.45
CA GLU A 486 13.18 11.67 -0.24
C GLU A 486 13.45 11.89 1.25
N ALA A 487 12.44 11.74 2.11
CA ALA A 487 12.61 11.83 3.55
C ALA A 487 13.59 10.75 4.08
N ILE A 488 13.54 9.54 3.51
CA ILE A 488 14.50 8.46 3.79
C ILE A 488 15.90 8.82 3.27
N ALA A 489 16.03 9.38 2.07
CA ALA A 489 17.32 9.81 1.55
C ALA A 489 17.95 10.92 2.42
N ASN A 490 17.14 11.87 2.92
CA ASN A 490 17.57 12.87 3.88
C ASN A 490 18.07 12.23 5.17
N TYR A 491 17.33 11.28 5.75
CA TYR A 491 17.78 10.50 6.91
C TYR A 491 19.13 9.83 6.65
N ASN A 492 19.24 9.14 5.52
CA ASN A 492 20.44 8.41 5.18
C ASN A 492 21.62 9.34 4.87
N SER A 493 21.40 10.58 4.42
CA SER A 493 22.48 11.55 4.18
C SER A 493 23.20 12.01 5.46
N MET A 494 22.57 11.79 6.63
CA MET A 494 23.10 12.17 7.94
C MET A 494 23.84 11.02 8.65
N ASN A 495 23.81 9.80 8.10
CA ASN A 495 24.36 8.58 8.68
C ASN A 495 25.32 7.89 7.70
#